data_AF-A0A9D6JHD5-F1
#
_entry.id   AF-A0A9D6JHD5-F1
#
_cell.length_a   1.000
_cell.length_b   1.000
_cell.length_c   1.000
_cell.angle_alpha   90.00
_cell.angle_beta   90.00
_cell.angle_gamma   90.00
#
_symmetry.space_group_name_H-M   'P 1'
#
loop_
_entity.id
_entity.type
_entity.pdbx_description
1 polymer ?
#
loop_
_entity_poly.entity_id
_entity_poly.type
_entity_poly.pdbx_seq_one_letter_code
_entity_poly.pdbx_strand_id
1 'polypeptide(L)'
;MLRIATFNIENLDSVSDEYNPSLAERIPVLQKALNRLNADILCLQEVHGQELPGHSSIQPQRNLSALDAVLQGTHYENFHRAHTVTSDGVPYDKRNLVILSRYPVQAFHQYRNDKIEALQYRKVTAIPAETTASDLGWERPILYAEITHPQLGTLHLINVHLKSRLASNVNGQKENTYTWKSASGWAEGYFLSSIKRVGQALETRTLIDDIFDTDTAAKIIVCGDFNSEPGEVPVEAICGRVENTNNVSLRSRSLIACSLAIATSLRYSHIHQGQGNLLDHILISQSLLPSFNGAEIQNENLHDESMPFSFDSKFPESDHAGFVAKFDAG
;
A
#
# COMPACT_ATOMS: atom_id res chain seq x y z
N MET A 1 16.74 -8.92 16.85
CA MET A 1 16.22 -9.05 15.48
C MET A 1 15.02 -8.15 15.35
N LEU A 2 15.00 -7.30 14.32
CA LEU A 2 13.90 -6.42 13.94
C LEU A 2 13.05 -7.11 12.87
N ARG A 3 11.72 -7.11 13.03
CA ARG A 3 10.78 -7.62 12.01
C ARG A 3 9.92 -6.49 11.48
N ILE A 4 9.94 -6.29 10.17
CA ILE A 4 9.08 -5.33 9.47
C ILE A 4 8.11 -6.11 8.58
N ALA A 5 6.82 -5.83 8.68
CA ALA A 5 5.80 -6.46 7.86
C ALA A 5 4.95 -5.43 7.11
N THR A 6 4.44 -5.84 5.95
CA THR A 6 3.34 -5.16 5.26
C THR A 6 2.18 -6.12 5.04
N PHE A 7 0.96 -5.61 5.15
CA PHE A 7 -0.25 -6.40 4.99
C PHE A 7 -1.43 -5.50 4.59
N ASN A 8 -1.93 -5.69 3.37
CA ASN A 8 -3.22 -5.14 2.98
C ASN A 8 -4.29 -5.90 3.76
N ILE A 9 -5.09 -5.20 4.56
CA ILE A 9 -6.09 -5.84 5.44
C ILE A 9 -7.47 -5.91 4.81
N GLU A 10 -7.56 -5.61 3.50
CA GLU A 10 -8.76 -5.72 2.67
C GLU A 10 -9.99 -5.00 3.24
N ASN A 11 -10.11 -3.71 2.93
CA ASN A 11 -11.23 -2.84 3.29
C ASN A 11 -11.75 -3.02 4.72
N LEU A 12 -10.86 -3.01 5.73
CA LEU A 12 -11.23 -3.22 7.14
C LEU A 12 -12.18 -2.12 7.61
N ASP A 13 -13.42 -2.52 7.91
CA ASP A 13 -14.50 -1.63 8.30
C ASP A 13 -15.39 -2.28 9.38
N SER A 14 -16.21 -1.47 10.06
CA SER A 14 -17.20 -1.96 11.03
C SER A 14 -18.54 -2.31 10.39
N VAL A 15 -18.83 -1.76 9.21
CA VAL A 15 -20.08 -1.96 8.49
C VAL A 15 -19.95 -3.19 7.59
N SER A 16 -20.71 -4.24 7.88
CA SER A 16 -20.93 -5.34 6.93
C SER A 16 -21.97 -4.94 5.88
N ASP A 17 -21.85 -5.49 4.69
CA ASP A 17 -22.95 -5.54 3.72
C ASP A 17 -23.19 -7.00 3.28
N GLU A 18 -24.07 -7.23 2.31
CA GLU A 18 -24.41 -8.57 1.84
C GLU A 18 -23.19 -9.34 1.28
N TYR A 19 -22.15 -8.61 0.86
CA TYR A 19 -20.94 -9.18 0.25
C TYR A 19 -19.74 -9.20 1.19
N ASN A 20 -19.70 -8.33 2.19
CA ASN A 20 -18.56 -8.18 3.11
C ASN A 20 -18.84 -8.83 4.47
N PRO A 21 -17.94 -9.68 4.99
CA PRO A 21 -18.11 -10.30 6.30
C PRO A 21 -18.14 -9.27 7.42
N SER A 22 -18.82 -9.60 8.51
CA SER A 22 -18.91 -8.72 9.67
C SER A 22 -17.57 -8.57 10.37
N LEU A 23 -17.34 -7.40 10.99
CA LEU A 23 -16.14 -7.18 11.79
C LEU A 23 -15.98 -8.26 12.89
N ALA A 24 -17.08 -8.74 13.47
CA ALA A 24 -17.05 -9.81 14.48
C ALA A 24 -16.49 -11.14 13.92
N GLU A 25 -16.76 -11.46 12.66
CA GLU A 25 -16.20 -12.64 11.99
C GLU A 25 -14.73 -12.42 11.61
N ARG A 26 -14.36 -11.20 11.22
CA ARG A 26 -13.00 -10.85 10.80
C ARG A 26 -12.02 -10.78 11.97
N ILE A 27 -12.41 -10.23 13.12
CA ILE A 27 -11.53 -10.06 14.30
C ILE A 27 -10.71 -11.33 14.64
N PRO A 28 -11.31 -12.51 14.90
CA PRO A 28 -10.54 -13.68 15.32
C PRO A 28 -9.59 -14.20 14.24
N VAL A 29 -9.90 -13.97 12.96
CA VAL A 29 -9.06 -14.39 11.81
C VAL A 29 -7.90 -13.42 11.64
N LEU A 30 -8.19 -12.12 11.58
CA LEU A 30 -7.19 -11.07 11.43
C LEU A 30 -6.23 -11.02 12.62
N GLN A 31 -6.70 -11.20 13.85
CA GLN A 31 -5.84 -11.27 15.04
C GLN A 31 -4.80 -12.40 14.93
N LYS A 32 -5.21 -13.58 14.46
CA LYS A 32 -4.29 -14.71 14.24
C LYS A 32 -3.28 -14.40 13.15
N ALA A 33 -3.72 -13.81 12.03
CA ALA A 33 -2.84 -13.39 10.95
C ALA A 33 -1.80 -12.35 11.45
N LEU A 34 -2.26 -11.29 12.13
CA LEU A 34 -1.39 -10.26 12.69
C LEU A 34 -0.38 -10.83 13.70
N ASN A 35 -0.83 -11.68 14.62
CA ASN A 35 0.06 -12.32 15.59
C ASN A 35 1.12 -13.20 14.91
N ARG A 36 0.77 -13.89 13.81
CA ARG A 36 1.70 -14.69 13.01
C ARG A 36 2.74 -13.84 12.27
N LEU A 37 2.40 -12.61 11.85
CA LEU A 37 3.40 -11.67 11.29
C LEU A 37 4.51 -11.40 12.31
N ASN A 38 4.13 -11.30 13.60
CA ASN A 38 5.04 -11.05 14.72
C ASN A 38 6.01 -9.90 14.41
N ALA A 39 5.50 -8.80 13.87
CA ALA A 39 6.31 -7.67 13.44
C ALA A 39 6.55 -6.69 14.59
N ASP A 40 7.73 -6.08 14.63
CA ASP A 40 8.00 -4.92 15.49
C ASP A 40 7.55 -3.61 14.82
N ILE A 41 7.45 -3.60 13.48
CA ILE A 41 6.88 -2.51 12.68
C ILE A 41 5.96 -3.12 11.63
N LEU A 42 4.71 -2.67 11.56
CA LEU A 42 3.67 -3.20 10.68
C LEU A 42 3.05 -2.07 9.84
N CYS A 43 3.12 -2.20 8.52
CA CYS A 43 2.47 -1.32 7.56
C CYS A 43 1.17 -1.95 7.06
N LEU A 44 0.05 -1.27 7.29
CA LEU A 44 -1.28 -1.71 6.85
C LEU A 44 -1.79 -0.84 5.71
N GLN A 45 -2.52 -1.48 4.80
CA GLN A 45 -3.26 -0.83 3.72
C GLN A 45 -4.75 -1.21 3.85
N GLU A 46 -5.62 -0.39 3.24
CA GLU A 46 -7.07 -0.60 3.22
C GLU A 46 -7.79 -0.57 4.59
N VAL A 47 -7.33 0.30 5.50
CA VAL A 47 -8.05 0.55 6.75
C VAL A 47 -9.11 1.65 6.53
N HIS A 48 -10.39 1.36 6.74
CA HIS A 48 -11.45 2.37 6.63
C HIS A 48 -11.60 3.18 7.92
N GLY A 49 -12.04 4.44 7.78
CA GLY A 49 -12.34 5.32 8.90
C GLY A 49 -13.83 5.32 9.21
N GLN A 50 -14.16 5.04 10.47
CA GLN A 50 -15.55 4.97 10.94
C GLN A 50 -16.02 6.34 11.41
N GLU A 51 -17.23 6.72 11.01
CA GLU A 51 -17.86 7.99 11.38
C GLU A 51 -18.29 7.99 12.86
N LEU A 52 -17.95 9.07 13.56
CA LEU A 52 -18.32 9.27 14.96
C LEU A 52 -19.69 9.95 15.09
N PRO A 53 -20.38 9.84 16.24
CA PRO A 53 -21.59 10.62 16.49
C PRO A 53 -21.38 12.11 16.24
N GLY A 54 -22.22 12.71 15.40
CA GLY A 54 -22.07 14.12 15.00
C GLY A 54 -21.17 14.35 13.78
N HIS A 55 -20.70 13.28 13.12
CA HIS A 55 -20.09 13.37 11.79
C HIS A 55 -21.00 14.13 10.82
N SER A 56 -20.43 15.07 10.08
CA SER A 56 -21.08 15.70 8.93
C SER A 56 -20.04 16.09 7.89
N SER A 57 -20.48 16.45 6.68
CA SER A 57 -19.59 16.93 5.62
C SER A 57 -18.85 18.23 5.96
N ILE A 58 -19.38 19.03 6.89
CA ILE A 58 -18.79 20.31 7.32
C ILE A 58 -17.92 20.13 8.58
N GLN A 59 -18.22 19.11 9.37
CA GLN A 59 -17.48 18.77 10.59
C GLN A 59 -17.15 17.27 10.55
N PRO A 60 -16.15 16.86 9.76
CA PRO A 60 -15.82 15.46 9.62
C PRO A 60 -15.20 14.95 10.91
N GLN A 61 -15.82 13.92 11.47
CA GLN A 61 -15.32 13.21 12.65
C GLN A 61 -15.23 11.72 12.33
N ARG A 62 -14.01 11.17 12.37
CA ARG A 62 -13.75 9.76 12.13
C ARG A 62 -12.66 9.24 13.06
N ASN A 63 -12.69 7.94 13.32
CA ASN A 63 -11.57 7.21 13.93
C ASN A 63 -11.32 5.90 13.17
N LEU A 64 -10.37 5.09 13.64
CA LEU A 64 -10.07 3.77 13.08
C LEU A 64 -10.58 2.67 14.04
N SER A 65 -11.82 2.78 14.53
CA SER A 65 -12.36 1.88 15.56
C SER A 65 -12.41 0.41 15.15
N ALA A 66 -12.60 0.10 13.86
CA ALA A 66 -12.51 -1.28 13.37
C ALA A 66 -11.09 -1.85 13.53
N LEU A 67 -10.07 -1.02 13.24
CA LEU A 67 -8.68 -1.40 13.51
C LEU A 67 -8.42 -1.54 15.01
N ASP A 68 -8.87 -0.59 15.83
CA ASP A 68 -8.70 -0.67 17.29
C ASP A 68 -9.29 -1.98 17.85
N ALA A 69 -10.47 -2.40 17.37
CA ALA A 69 -11.10 -3.67 17.76
C ALA A 69 -10.29 -4.91 17.33
N VAL A 70 -9.70 -4.90 16.13
CA VAL A 70 -8.82 -5.99 15.67
C VAL A 70 -7.53 -6.03 16.49
N LEU A 71 -6.93 -4.88 16.82
CA LEU A 71 -5.67 -4.82 17.56
C LEU A 71 -5.83 -5.15 19.05
N GLN A 72 -7.01 -4.98 19.62
CA GLN A 72 -7.27 -5.24 21.04
C GLN A 72 -6.86 -6.66 21.46
N GLY A 73 -6.04 -6.78 22.50
CA GLY A 73 -5.51 -8.04 23.01
C GLY A 73 -4.35 -8.63 22.20
N THR A 74 -3.94 -8.01 21.10
CA THR A 74 -2.72 -8.37 20.37
C THR A 74 -1.51 -7.60 20.91
N HIS A 75 -0.30 -8.03 20.57
CA HIS A 75 0.90 -7.27 20.97
C HIS A 75 1.02 -5.91 20.28
N TYR A 76 0.24 -5.65 19.22
CA TYR A 76 0.21 -4.37 18.52
C TYR A 76 -0.70 -3.33 19.17
N GLU A 77 -1.54 -3.70 20.14
CA GLU A 77 -2.54 -2.80 20.77
C GLU A 77 -1.93 -1.48 21.25
N ASN A 78 -0.71 -1.54 21.78
CA ASN A 78 -0.02 -0.40 22.38
C ASN A 78 1.13 0.14 21.51
N PHE A 79 1.18 -0.22 20.23
CA PHE A 79 2.21 0.30 19.33
C PHE A 79 1.99 1.79 19.05
N HIS A 80 3.08 2.51 18.83
CA HIS A 80 3.03 3.86 18.27
C HIS A 80 2.38 3.81 16.88
N ARG A 81 1.55 4.79 16.57
CA ARG A 81 0.73 4.80 15.35
C ARG A 81 0.91 6.08 14.56
N ALA A 82 1.23 5.93 13.28
CA ALA A 82 1.04 6.97 12.26
C ALA A 82 -0.02 6.49 11.26
N HIS A 83 -0.85 7.40 10.76
CA HIS A 83 -1.84 7.07 9.74
C HIS A 83 -2.16 8.29 8.89
N THR A 84 -2.71 8.03 7.71
CA THR A 84 -3.15 9.10 6.80
C THR A 84 -4.39 9.80 7.33
N VAL A 85 -4.46 11.11 7.09
CA VAL A 85 -5.57 11.97 7.50
C VAL A 85 -6.00 12.90 6.37
N THR A 86 -7.23 13.39 6.42
CA THR A 86 -7.74 14.45 5.55
C THR A 86 -7.06 15.79 5.90
N SER A 87 -7.38 16.83 5.14
CA SER A 87 -7.01 18.22 5.47
C SER A 87 -7.50 18.67 6.86
N ASP A 88 -8.56 18.03 7.38
CA ASP A 88 -9.14 18.34 8.69
C ASP A 88 -8.48 17.54 9.83
N GLY A 89 -7.44 16.75 9.54
CA GLY A 89 -6.69 16.00 10.55
C GLY A 89 -7.42 14.75 11.08
N VAL A 90 -8.45 14.28 10.39
CA VAL A 90 -9.17 13.03 10.72
C VAL A 90 -8.88 11.94 9.69
N PRO A 91 -9.01 10.65 10.01
CA PRO A 91 -8.86 9.58 9.02
C PRO A 91 -9.76 9.78 7.79
N TYR A 92 -9.29 9.33 6.62
CA TYR A 92 -10.14 9.18 5.45
C TYR A 92 -11.28 8.19 5.73
N ASP A 93 -12.39 8.33 5.03
CA ASP A 93 -13.48 7.35 5.07
C ASP A 93 -13.00 5.96 4.61
N LYS A 94 -12.15 5.91 3.58
CA LYS A 94 -11.65 4.67 3.01
C LYS A 94 -10.16 4.67 2.75
N ARG A 95 -9.59 3.47 2.83
CA ARG A 95 -8.24 3.13 2.36
C ARG A 95 -7.12 3.97 2.97
N ASN A 96 -7.18 4.17 4.27
CA ASN A 96 -6.08 4.76 5.02
C ASN A 96 -4.87 3.83 5.00
N LEU A 97 -3.69 4.44 5.02
CA LEU A 97 -2.44 3.76 5.36
C LEU A 97 -2.20 3.91 6.85
N VAL A 98 -1.70 2.85 7.48
CA VAL A 98 -1.33 2.87 8.90
C VAL A 98 0.06 2.26 9.06
N ILE A 99 0.87 2.89 9.91
CA ILE A 99 2.15 2.35 10.39
C ILE A 99 1.99 2.15 11.89
N LEU A 100 2.13 0.92 12.35
CA LEU A 100 2.22 0.55 13.75
C LEU A 100 3.68 0.22 14.07
N SER A 101 4.23 0.79 15.13
CA SER A 101 5.63 0.60 15.50
C SER A 101 5.78 0.38 17.00
N ARG A 102 6.52 -0.66 17.37
CA ARG A 102 6.98 -0.88 18.74
C ARG A 102 7.90 0.25 19.22
N TYR A 103 8.59 0.89 18.29
CA TYR A 103 9.52 1.98 18.55
C TYR A 103 8.86 3.34 18.33
N PRO A 104 9.35 4.41 18.98
CA PRO A 104 8.79 5.75 18.83
C PRO A 104 8.79 6.23 17.38
N VAL A 105 7.63 6.72 16.92
CA VAL A 105 7.48 7.48 15.68
C VAL A 105 7.80 8.94 16.00
N GLN A 106 8.91 9.46 15.47
CA GLN A 106 9.37 10.83 15.74
C GLN A 106 8.60 11.86 14.91
N ALA A 107 8.37 11.53 13.64
CA ALA A 107 7.66 12.34 12.68
C ALA A 107 6.93 11.45 11.69
N PHE A 108 5.84 11.95 11.12
CA PHE A 108 5.20 11.34 9.97
C PHE A 108 4.62 12.42 9.06
N HIS A 109 4.62 12.14 7.76
CA HIS A 109 4.09 13.00 6.72
C HIS A 109 3.34 12.15 5.71
N GLN A 110 2.41 12.75 4.98
CA GLN A 110 1.76 12.11 3.85
C GLN A 110 1.95 12.95 2.61
N TYR A 111 2.12 12.30 1.45
CA TYR A 111 2.37 12.98 0.17
C TYR A 111 1.33 12.53 -0.86
N ARG A 112 0.73 13.49 -1.56
CA ARG A 112 -0.29 13.35 -2.58
C ARG A 112 -0.18 14.51 -3.59
N ASN A 113 0.66 14.33 -4.62
CA ASN A 113 1.02 15.37 -5.59
C ASN A 113 1.82 16.52 -4.95
N ASP A 114 2.64 16.22 -3.95
CA ASP A 114 3.52 17.16 -3.26
C ASP A 114 4.92 17.22 -3.88
N LYS A 115 5.36 16.14 -4.54
CA LYS A 115 6.66 16.06 -5.25
C LYS A 115 6.51 16.18 -6.76
N ILE A 116 5.29 16.00 -7.27
CA ILE A 116 4.97 16.05 -8.70
C ILE A 116 3.67 16.82 -8.88
N GLU A 117 3.71 17.85 -9.72
CA GLU A 117 2.51 18.60 -10.11
C GLU A 117 1.44 17.68 -10.71
N ALA A 118 0.17 18.07 -10.55
CA ALA A 118 -0.94 17.31 -11.12
C ALA A 118 -0.82 17.27 -12.65
N LEU A 119 -0.86 16.05 -13.21
CA LEU A 119 -0.86 15.87 -14.65
C LEU A 119 -2.21 16.26 -15.24
N GLN A 120 -2.23 16.81 -16.46
CA GLN A 120 -3.49 17.10 -17.15
C GLN A 120 -3.73 16.11 -18.29
N TYR A 121 -4.96 15.61 -18.38
CA TYR A 121 -5.37 14.72 -19.47
C TYR A 121 -6.81 14.98 -19.90
N ARG A 122 -7.03 14.95 -21.21
CA ARG A 122 -8.35 15.04 -21.83
C ARG A 122 -8.75 13.65 -22.32
N LYS A 123 -9.83 13.11 -21.76
CA LYS A 123 -10.28 11.76 -22.10
C LYS A 123 -10.80 11.71 -23.52
N VAL A 124 -10.31 10.76 -24.31
CA VAL A 124 -10.60 10.61 -25.74
C VAL A 124 -11.90 9.87 -26.00
N THR A 125 -12.37 9.06 -25.05
CA THR A 125 -13.61 8.27 -25.19
C THR A 125 -14.76 8.78 -24.32
N ALA A 126 -14.62 9.89 -23.61
CA ALA A 126 -15.68 10.42 -22.77
C ALA A 126 -16.95 10.75 -23.58
N ILE A 127 -18.13 10.46 -23.00
CA ILE A 127 -19.44 10.81 -23.56
C ILE A 127 -20.23 11.62 -22.51
N PRO A 128 -20.56 12.90 -22.76
CA PRO A 128 -20.15 13.71 -23.92
C PRO A 128 -18.63 13.93 -23.96
N ALA A 129 -18.11 14.26 -25.14
CA ALA A 129 -16.69 14.51 -25.35
C ALA A 129 -16.20 15.67 -24.46
N GLU A 130 -15.06 15.48 -23.79
CA GLU A 130 -14.41 16.53 -22.99
C GLU A 130 -13.80 17.58 -23.93
N THR A 131 -14.07 18.87 -23.68
CA THR A 131 -13.51 19.97 -24.48
C THR A 131 -12.14 20.44 -24.00
N THR A 132 -11.81 20.17 -22.73
CA THR A 132 -10.58 20.59 -22.06
C THR A 132 -9.94 19.41 -21.34
N ALA A 133 -8.63 19.51 -21.07
CA ALA A 133 -7.96 18.57 -20.19
C ALA A 133 -8.32 18.86 -18.72
N SER A 134 -8.35 17.81 -17.91
CA SER A 134 -8.64 17.88 -16.48
C SER A 134 -7.49 17.31 -15.66
N ASP A 135 -7.35 17.78 -14.43
CA ASP A 135 -6.31 17.31 -13.53
C ASP A 135 -6.51 15.83 -13.18
N LEU A 136 -5.44 15.07 -13.31
CA LEU A 136 -5.29 13.69 -12.87
C LEU A 136 -4.55 13.67 -11.54
N GLY A 137 -5.26 13.99 -10.47
CA GLY A 137 -4.72 13.86 -9.11
C GLY A 137 -4.58 12.40 -8.69
N TRP A 138 -3.62 12.15 -7.80
CA TRP A 138 -3.51 10.89 -7.08
C TRP A 138 -4.73 10.71 -6.18
N GLU A 139 -5.25 9.48 -6.13
CA GLU A 139 -6.48 9.18 -5.39
C GLU A 139 -6.23 9.00 -3.89
N ARG A 140 -5.00 8.64 -3.51
CA ARG A 140 -4.59 8.27 -2.16
C ARG A 140 -3.20 8.85 -1.91
N PRO A 141 -2.84 9.22 -0.68
CA PRO A 141 -1.48 9.61 -0.36
C PRO A 141 -0.55 8.39 -0.20
N ILE A 142 0.77 8.61 -0.22
CA ILE A 142 1.76 7.74 0.43
C ILE A 142 2.00 8.22 1.87
N LEU A 143 2.34 7.32 2.79
CA LEU A 143 2.59 7.64 4.20
C LEU A 143 4.06 7.42 4.54
N TYR A 144 4.73 8.48 5.01
CA TYR A 144 6.11 8.47 5.48
C TYR A 144 6.16 8.56 7.00
N ALA A 145 7.07 7.83 7.65
CA ALA A 145 7.38 7.96 9.06
C ALA A 145 8.88 7.81 9.36
N GLU A 146 9.34 8.57 10.35
CA GLU A 146 10.66 8.42 10.96
C GLU A 146 10.55 7.62 12.24
N ILE A 147 11.24 6.48 12.30
CA ILE A 147 11.20 5.56 13.43
C ILE A 147 12.61 5.43 14.02
N THR A 148 12.76 5.69 15.31
CA THR A 148 14.05 5.55 16.00
C THR A 148 14.24 4.14 16.52
N HIS A 149 15.10 3.35 15.88
CA HIS A 149 15.48 2.03 16.36
C HIS A 149 16.74 2.10 17.26
N PRO A 150 16.79 1.42 18.42
CA PRO A 150 17.90 1.57 19.38
C PRO A 150 19.29 1.23 18.81
N GLN A 151 19.38 0.22 17.94
CA GLN A 151 20.66 -0.19 17.33
C GLN A 151 20.87 0.33 15.90
N LEU A 152 19.85 0.29 15.04
CA LEU A 152 19.94 0.73 13.64
C LEU A 152 19.85 2.26 13.49
N GLY A 153 19.50 3.02 14.53
CA GLY A 153 19.27 4.46 14.43
C GLY A 153 17.95 4.79 13.72
N THR A 154 17.91 5.91 13.01
CA THR A 154 16.71 6.35 12.29
C THR A 154 16.42 5.45 11.10
N LEU A 155 15.18 4.98 11.01
CA LEU A 155 14.60 4.28 9.88
C LEU A 155 13.58 5.21 9.21
N HIS A 156 13.69 5.36 7.88
CA HIS A 156 12.72 6.06 7.05
C HIS A 156 11.77 5.04 6.44
N LEU A 157 10.52 5.02 6.88
CA LEU A 157 9.53 4.07 6.43
C LEU A 157 8.51 4.76 5.52
N ILE A 158 8.32 4.21 4.32
CA ILE A 158 7.33 4.69 3.35
C ILE A 158 6.33 3.55 3.10
N ASN A 159 5.11 3.71 3.63
CA ASN A 159 3.98 2.84 3.37
C ASN A 159 3.23 3.34 2.12
N VAL A 160 2.95 2.44 1.17
CA VAL A 160 2.24 2.75 -0.08
C VAL A 160 1.03 1.84 -0.30
N HIS A 161 0.01 2.37 -0.96
CA HIS A 161 -1.05 1.57 -1.55
C HIS A 161 -1.42 2.18 -2.90
N LEU A 162 -0.64 1.80 -3.92
CA LEU A 162 -0.71 2.42 -5.23
C LEU A 162 -2.05 2.10 -5.92
N LYS A 163 -2.42 2.90 -6.92
CA LYS A 163 -3.71 2.75 -7.64
C LYS A 163 -3.87 1.34 -8.19
N SER A 164 -5.00 0.69 -7.92
CA SER A 164 -5.28 -0.67 -8.40
C SER A 164 -5.27 -0.84 -9.92
N ARG A 165 -5.11 -2.09 -10.38
CA ARG A 165 -5.21 -2.51 -11.80
C ARG A 165 -6.58 -2.31 -12.43
N LEU A 166 -7.62 -2.09 -11.63
CA LEU A 166 -8.95 -1.78 -12.14
C LEU A 166 -8.97 -0.45 -12.90
N ALA A 167 -9.57 -0.49 -14.10
CA ALA A 167 -9.75 0.67 -14.97
C ALA A 167 -10.50 1.80 -14.24
N SER A 168 -9.90 2.99 -14.25
CA SER A 168 -10.52 4.21 -13.72
C SER A 168 -11.74 4.60 -14.54
N ASN A 169 -12.74 5.21 -13.91
CA ASN A 169 -13.96 5.59 -14.60
C ASN A 169 -13.71 6.58 -15.74
N VAL A 170 -14.36 6.34 -16.88
CA VAL A 170 -14.44 7.29 -18.00
C VAL A 170 -15.91 7.65 -18.21
N ASN A 171 -16.21 8.95 -18.23
CA ASN A 171 -17.60 9.42 -18.25
C ASN A 171 -18.36 8.87 -19.47
N GLY A 172 -19.59 8.41 -19.24
CA GLY A 172 -20.45 7.84 -20.27
C GLY A 172 -20.07 6.45 -20.79
N GLN A 173 -18.91 5.89 -20.40
CA GLN A 173 -18.39 4.61 -20.91
C GLN A 173 -18.81 3.37 -20.09
N LYS A 174 -19.56 3.54 -19.01
CA LYS A 174 -20.04 2.44 -18.17
C LYS A 174 -21.57 2.39 -18.13
N GLU A 175 -22.13 1.18 -18.11
CA GLU A 175 -23.56 0.96 -17.88
C GLU A 175 -23.85 0.83 -16.38
N ASN A 176 -22.95 0.16 -15.67
CA ASN A 176 -22.96 -0.01 -14.21
C ASN A 176 -21.50 -0.12 -13.71
N THR A 177 -21.29 -0.49 -12.44
CA THR A 177 -19.96 -0.56 -11.83
C THR A 177 -18.99 -1.50 -12.53
N TYR A 178 -19.45 -2.58 -13.16
CA TYR A 178 -18.59 -3.62 -13.73
C TYR A 178 -18.71 -3.77 -15.25
N THR A 179 -19.77 -3.23 -15.86
CA THR A 179 -20.03 -3.34 -17.31
C THR A 179 -19.61 -2.07 -18.07
N TRP A 180 -18.67 -2.25 -19.00
CA TRP A 180 -18.19 -1.21 -19.92
C TRP A 180 -18.95 -1.24 -21.24
N LYS A 181 -19.36 -0.06 -21.74
CA LYS A 181 -20.07 0.09 -23.02
C LYS A 181 -19.18 -0.12 -24.24
N SER A 182 -17.87 0.09 -24.10
CA SER A 182 -16.92 -0.11 -25.19
C SER A 182 -15.56 -0.58 -24.68
N ALA A 183 -14.88 -1.37 -25.51
CA ALA A 183 -13.51 -1.81 -25.23
C ALA A 183 -12.53 -0.62 -25.19
N SER A 184 -12.74 0.40 -26.01
CA SER A 184 -11.92 1.63 -26.00
C SER A 184 -12.10 2.44 -24.72
N GLY A 185 -13.32 2.52 -24.18
CA GLY A 185 -13.58 3.17 -22.91
C GLY A 185 -12.90 2.47 -21.75
N TRP A 186 -12.98 1.13 -21.72
CA TRP A 186 -12.25 0.32 -20.74
C TRP A 186 -10.74 0.50 -20.86
N ALA A 187 -10.20 0.45 -22.08
CA ALA A 187 -8.77 0.61 -22.34
C ALA A 187 -8.25 1.99 -21.89
N GLU A 188 -9.00 3.06 -22.15
CA GLU A 188 -8.67 4.39 -21.64
C GLU A 188 -8.73 4.45 -20.11
N GLY A 189 -9.74 3.84 -19.49
CA GLY A 189 -9.81 3.74 -18.02
C GLY A 189 -8.62 2.99 -17.43
N TYR A 190 -8.18 1.92 -18.08
CA TYR A 190 -7.00 1.14 -17.70
C TYR A 190 -5.69 1.93 -17.88
N PHE A 191 -5.60 2.73 -18.94
CA PHE A 191 -4.51 3.68 -19.14
C PHE A 191 -4.47 4.73 -18.03
N LEU A 192 -5.60 5.32 -17.65
CA LEU A 192 -5.69 6.30 -16.57
C LEU A 192 -5.28 5.73 -15.21
N SER A 193 -5.71 4.51 -14.88
CA SER A 193 -5.29 3.87 -13.62
C SER A 193 -3.79 3.56 -13.61
N SER A 194 -3.22 3.22 -14.78
CA SER A 194 -1.78 3.00 -14.96
C SER A 194 -0.98 4.29 -14.79
N ILE A 195 -1.40 5.42 -15.38
CA ILE A 195 -0.78 6.73 -15.17
C ILE A 195 -0.71 7.07 -13.69
N LYS A 196 -1.84 6.92 -12.98
CA LYS A 196 -1.91 7.23 -11.55
C LYS A 196 -0.95 6.37 -10.73
N ARG A 197 -0.85 5.08 -11.05
CA ARG A 197 0.06 4.16 -10.35
C ARG A 197 1.52 4.51 -10.59
N VAL A 198 1.91 4.72 -11.84
CA VAL A 198 3.28 5.06 -12.24
C VAL A 198 3.67 6.45 -11.71
N GLY A 199 2.77 7.42 -11.77
CA GLY A 199 3.02 8.77 -11.28
C GLY A 199 3.24 8.80 -9.76
N GLN A 200 2.47 8.05 -8.99
CA GLN A 200 2.72 7.94 -7.54
C GLN A 200 4.01 7.18 -7.21
N ALA A 201 4.42 6.22 -8.04
CA ALA A 201 5.71 5.56 -7.92
C ALA A 201 6.88 6.54 -8.18
N LEU A 202 6.74 7.45 -9.15
CA LEU A 202 7.70 8.53 -9.39
C LEU A 202 7.76 9.51 -8.21
N GLU A 203 6.61 9.83 -7.60
CA GLU A 203 6.56 10.71 -6.41
C GLU A 203 7.30 10.05 -5.24
N THR A 204 7.09 8.75 -5.05
CA THR A 204 7.81 7.94 -4.06
C THR A 204 9.31 7.94 -4.33
N ARG A 205 9.75 7.77 -5.59
CA ARG A 205 11.16 7.83 -5.97
C ARG A 205 11.80 9.19 -5.68
N THR A 206 11.07 10.27 -5.98
CA THR A 206 11.53 11.64 -5.71
C THR A 206 11.73 11.86 -4.20
N LEU A 207 10.79 11.39 -3.37
CA LEU A 207 10.94 11.42 -1.90
C LEU A 207 12.16 10.60 -1.43
N ILE A 208 12.40 9.42 -2.00
CA ILE A 208 13.59 8.61 -1.68
C ILE A 208 14.88 9.37 -1.98
N ASP A 209 14.95 10.05 -3.13
CA ASP A 209 16.13 10.83 -3.50
C ASP A 209 16.34 12.05 -2.59
N ASP A 210 15.27 12.75 -2.19
CA ASP A 210 15.36 13.85 -1.21
C ASP A 210 15.95 13.36 0.13
N ILE A 211 15.55 12.16 0.58
CA ILE A 211 16.10 11.56 1.80
C ILE A 211 17.60 11.26 1.61
N PHE A 212 18.00 10.69 0.47
CA PHE A 212 19.41 10.39 0.19
C PHE A 212 20.27 11.64 -0.04
N ASP A 213 19.69 12.74 -0.52
CA ASP A 213 20.37 14.04 -0.63
C ASP A 213 20.71 14.61 0.75
N THR A 214 19.92 14.26 1.76
CA THR A 214 20.15 14.64 3.16
C THR A 214 21.11 13.67 3.86
N ASP A 215 20.93 12.36 3.66
CA ASP A 215 21.79 11.31 4.20
C ASP A 215 22.05 10.20 3.18
N THR A 216 23.27 10.17 2.64
CA THR A 216 23.69 9.16 1.65
C THR A 216 23.69 7.72 2.16
N ALA A 217 23.65 7.51 3.48
CA ALA A 217 23.59 6.21 4.13
C ALA A 217 22.20 5.91 4.73
N ALA A 218 21.18 6.71 4.39
CA ALA A 218 19.83 6.60 4.93
C ALA A 218 19.29 5.17 4.88
N LYS A 219 18.70 4.73 6.00
CA LYS A 219 18.05 3.41 6.13
C LYS A 219 16.60 3.54 5.74
N ILE A 220 16.32 3.33 4.45
CA ILE A 220 14.99 3.51 3.86
C ILE A 220 14.34 2.15 3.65
N ILE A 221 13.10 2.01 4.10
CA ILE A 221 12.22 0.89 3.78
C ILE A 221 10.99 1.44 3.06
N VAL A 222 10.70 0.93 1.87
CA VAL A 222 9.43 1.19 1.17
C VAL A 222 8.65 -0.12 1.10
N CYS A 223 7.43 -0.11 1.62
CA CYS A 223 6.61 -1.31 1.65
C CYS A 223 5.13 -0.99 1.50
N GLY A 224 4.35 -2.01 1.13
CA GLY A 224 2.93 -1.85 0.89
C GLY A 224 2.45 -2.63 -0.31
N ASP A 225 1.22 -2.35 -0.71
CA ASP A 225 0.62 -2.87 -1.93
C ASP A 225 0.95 -1.94 -3.11
N PHE A 226 1.83 -2.39 -3.99
CA PHE A 226 2.26 -1.64 -5.17
C PHE A 226 1.30 -1.85 -6.34
N ASN A 227 0.35 -2.79 -6.24
CA ASN A 227 -0.52 -3.22 -7.32
C ASN A 227 0.25 -3.56 -8.61
N SER A 228 1.51 -3.98 -8.45
CA SER A 228 2.46 -4.19 -9.53
C SER A 228 3.46 -5.28 -9.19
N GLU A 229 3.87 -6.04 -10.19
CA GLU A 229 4.83 -7.13 -10.06
C GLU A 229 6.29 -6.66 -10.23
N PRO A 230 7.29 -7.45 -9.81
CA PRO A 230 8.68 -7.18 -10.13
C PRO A 230 8.89 -7.03 -11.64
N GLY A 231 9.68 -6.04 -12.04
CA GLY A 231 9.90 -5.71 -13.46
C GLY A 231 8.84 -4.78 -14.08
N GLU A 232 7.71 -4.54 -13.40
CA GLU A 232 6.76 -3.52 -13.84
C GLU A 232 7.21 -2.12 -13.43
N VAL A 233 6.78 -1.12 -14.22
CA VAL A 233 7.24 0.28 -14.12
C VAL A 233 7.18 0.83 -12.69
N PRO A 234 6.11 0.64 -11.88
CA PRO A 234 6.07 1.20 -10.53
C PRO A 234 7.17 0.64 -9.60
N VAL A 235 7.43 -0.66 -9.65
CA VAL A 235 8.47 -1.30 -8.82
C VAL A 235 9.85 -0.85 -9.27
N GLU A 236 10.11 -0.84 -10.59
CA GLU A 236 11.39 -0.44 -11.16
C GLU A 236 11.70 1.05 -10.92
N ALA A 237 10.70 1.92 -11.04
CA ALA A 237 10.83 3.34 -10.79
C ALA A 237 11.22 3.62 -9.32
N ILE A 238 10.57 2.95 -8.37
CA ILE A 238 10.89 3.09 -6.94
C ILE A 238 12.29 2.52 -6.64
N CYS A 239 12.62 1.36 -7.21
CA CYS A 239 13.92 0.73 -6.99
C CYS A 239 15.10 1.59 -7.48
N GLY A 240 14.96 2.27 -8.62
CA GLY A 240 16.02 3.13 -9.17
C GLY A 240 17.32 2.35 -9.43
N ARG A 241 17.20 1.15 -10.03
CA ARG A 241 18.32 0.21 -10.23
C ARG A 241 19.41 0.80 -11.12
N VAL A 242 20.66 0.52 -10.77
CA VAL A 242 21.84 0.92 -11.55
C VAL A 242 21.79 0.41 -13.00
N GLU A 243 21.26 -0.79 -13.22
CA GLU A 243 21.15 -1.34 -14.58
C GLU A 243 20.19 -0.52 -15.47
N ASN A 244 19.16 0.09 -14.86
CA ASN A 244 18.20 0.92 -15.59
C ASN A 244 18.73 2.34 -15.81
N THR A 245 19.50 2.88 -14.87
CA THR A 245 20.09 4.23 -14.98
C THR A 245 21.39 4.25 -15.77
N ASN A 246 22.02 3.09 -15.95
CA ASN A 246 23.36 2.93 -16.51
C ASN A 246 24.40 3.86 -15.83
N ASN A 247 24.22 4.11 -14.52
CA ASN A 247 25.07 5.01 -13.77
C ASN A 247 25.48 4.40 -12.42
N VAL A 248 26.72 3.91 -12.36
CA VAL A 248 27.29 3.28 -11.17
C VAL A 248 27.35 4.21 -9.95
N SER A 249 27.43 5.54 -10.16
CA SER A 249 27.45 6.50 -9.05
C SER A 249 26.13 6.52 -8.27
N LEU A 250 25.04 6.04 -8.85
CA LEU A 250 23.72 5.96 -8.21
C LEU A 250 23.51 4.66 -7.43
N ARG A 251 24.52 3.77 -7.38
CA ARG A 251 24.38 2.45 -6.74
C ARG A 251 23.95 2.50 -5.29
N SER A 252 24.46 3.44 -4.51
CA SER A 252 24.10 3.59 -3.10
C SER A 252 22.63 3.97 -2.90
N ARG A 253 21.98 4.54 -3.93
CA ARG A 253 20.60 5.03 -3.91
C ARG A 253 19.58 4.03 -4.44
N SER A 254 20.03 2.89 -4.97
CA SER A 254 19.14 1.83 -5.44
C SER A 254 18.57 1.06 -4.26
N LEU A 255 17.25 0.82 -4.28
CA LEU A 255 16.60 -0.08 -3.33
C LEU A 255 16.66 -1.53 -3.83
N ILE A 256 16.67 -2.47 -2.87
CA ILE A 256 16.74 -3.91 -3.09
C ILE A 256 15.41 -4.51 -2.65
N ALA A 257 14.79 -5.32 -3.52
CA ALA A 257 13.59 -6.06 -3.16
C ALA A 257 13.92 -7.25 -2.25
N CYS A 258 13.33 -7.29 -1.05
CA CYS A 258 13.48 -8.40 -0.12
C CYS A 258 12.95 -9.73 -0.69
N SER A 259 12.04 -9.67 -1.67
CA SER A 259 11.46 -10.85 -2.33
C SER A 259 12.48 -11.67 -3.10
N LEU A 260 13.65 -11.09 -3.44
CA LEU A 260 14.76 -11.82 -4.06
C LEU A 260 15.31 -12.94 -3.17
N ALA A 261 15.12 -12.86 -1.85
CA ALA A 261 15.54 -13.89 -0.90
C ALA A 261 14.54 -15.06 -0.75
N ILE A 262 13.35 -14.96 -1.35
CA ILE A 262 12.30 -15.99 -1.29
C ILE A 262 12.42 -16.90 -2.52
N ALA A 263 12.02 -18.17 -2.48
CA ALA A 263 11.99 -19.00 -3.69
C ALA A 263 10.86 -18.56 -4.64
N THR A 264 11.09 -18.55 -5.96
CA THR A 264 10.10 -18.06 -6.96
C THR A 264 8.72 -18.71 -6.81
N SER A 265 8.64 -20.01 -6.49
CA SER A 265 7.38 -20.73 -6.30
C SER A 265 6.55 -20.27 -5.08
N LEU A 266 7.15 -19.48 -4.18
CA LEU A 266 6.52 -18.93 -2.98
C LEU A 266 6.36 -17.40 -3.05
N ARG A 267 6.78 -16.76 -4.14
CA ARG A 267 6.78 -15.30 -4.32
C ARG A 267 5.43 -14.80 -4.89
N TYR A 268 4.38 -14.91 -4.10
CA TYR A 268 3.10 -14.29 -4.44
C TYR A 268 2.37 -13.84 -3.18
N SER A 269 1.69 -12.70 -3.27
CA SER A 269 0.90 -12.13 -2.18
C SER A 269 -0.59 -12.05 -2.49
N HIS A 270 -1.00 -12.28 -3.75
CA HIS A 270 -2.40 -12.24 -4.18
C HIS A 270 -2.63 -13.33 -5.24
N ILE A 271 -3.83 -13.94 -5.30
CA ILE A 271 -4.20 -14.90 -6.36
C ILE A 271 -5.24 -14.27 -7.27
N HIS A 272 -4.99 -14.31 -8.59
CA HIS A 272 -5.93 -13.88 -9.61
C HIS A 272 -6.03 -14.95 -10.71
N GLN A 273 -7.22 -15.50 -10.91
CA GLN A 273 -7.53 -16.52 -11.91
C GLN A 273 -6.60 -17.73 -11.83
N GLY A 274 -6.37 -18.20 -10.61
CA GLY A 274 -5.48 -19.30 -10.27
C GLY A 274 -3.99 -18.97 -10.36
N GLN A 275 -3.62 -17.72 -10.66
CA GLN A 275 -2.23 -17.29 -10.76
C GLN A 275 -1.81 -16.45 -9.55
N GLY A 276 -0.70 -16.85 -8.92
CA GLY A 276 -0.06 -16.06 -7.88
C GLY A 276 0.63 -14.83 -8.48
N ASN A 277 0.32 -13.65 -7.95
CA ASN A 277 0.94 -12.38 -8.28
C ASN A 277 1.65 -11.82 -7.05
N LEU A 278 2.83 -11.21 -7.22
CA LEU A 278 3.50 -10.47 -6.13
C LEU A 278 3.16 -8.99 -6.22
N LEU A 279 2.12 -8.55 -5.50
CA LEU A 279 1.66 -7.16 -5.50
C LEU A 279 2.18 -6.38 -4.29
N ASP A 280 2.45 -7.06 -3.18
CA ASP A 280 2.96 -6.49 -1.95
C ASP A 280 4.48 -6.61 -1.91
N HIS A 281 5.16 -5.51 -1.58
CA HIS A 281 6.62 -5.45 -1.61
C HIS A 281 7.20 -4.92 -0.31
N ILE A 282 8.45 -5.31 -0.03
CA ILE A 282 9.34 -4.64 0.90
C ILE A 282 10.64 -4.39 0.13
N LEU A 283 10.97 -3.12 -0.04
CA LEU A 283 12.18 -2.62 -0.69
C LEU A 283 13.05 -1.94 0.37
N ILE A 284 14.36 -2.21 0.37
CA ILE A 284 15.29 -1.67 1.37
C ILE A 284 16.47 -0.95 0.72
N SER A 285 16.99 0.10 1.36
CA SER A 285 18.22 0.75 0.92
C SER A 285 19.45 -0.17 1.07
N GLN A 286 20.52 0.14 0.32
CA GLN A 286 21.78 -0.60 0.41
C GLN A 286 22.34 -0.66 1.84
N SER A 287 22.15 0.41 2.63
CA SER A 287 22.67 0.50 4.01
C SER A 287 22.00 -0.46 4.99
N LEU A 288 20.82 -1.00 4.64
CA LEU A 288 20.12 -2.03 5.42
C LEU A 288 20.51 -3.46 5.02
N LEU A 289 21.13 -3.64 3.85
CA LEU A 289 21.50 -4.98 3.35
C LEU A 289 22.40 -5.77 4.31
N PRO A 290 23.42 -5.18 4.97
CA PRO A 290 24.25 -5.93 5.93
C PRO A 290 23.48 -6.48 7.13
N SER A 291 22.36 -5.84 7.49
CA SER A 291 21.47 -6.29 8.55
C SER A 291 20.36 -7.20 8.04
N PHE A 292 20.11 -7.30 6.73
CA PHE A 292 19.02 -8.10 6.20
C PHE A 292 19.29 -9.61 6.36
N ASN A 293 18.46 -10.29 7.14
CA ASN A 293 18.61 -11.71 7.47
C ASN A 293 17.75 -12.62 6.57
N GLY A 294 16.59 -12.14 6.11
CA GLY A 294 15.73 -12.90 5.22
C GLY A 294 14.31 -12.35 5.16
N ALA A 295 13.46 -12.99 4.35
CA ALA A 295 12.07 -12.57 4.19
C ALA A 295 11.14 -13.76 3.93
N GLU A 296 9.85 -13.59 4.20
CA GLU A 296 8.80 -14.61 4.04
C GLU A 296 7.47 -13.96 3.64
N ILE A 297 6.67 -14.65 2.83
CA ILE A 297 5.28 -14.26 2.51
C ILE A 297 4.38 -15.36 3.05
N GLN A 298 3.38 -14.99 3.85
CA GLN A 298 2.50 -15.92 4.56
C GLN A 298 1.27 -16.27 3.70
N ASN A 299 1.50 -16.95 2.58
CA ASN A 299 0.50 -17.24 1.55
C ASN A 299 -0.09 -18.67 1.60
N GLU A 300 0.09 -19.38 2.71
CA GLU A 300 -0.31 -20.80 2.83
C GLU A 300 -1.83 -21.01 2.89
N ASN A 301 -2.59 -19.96 3.26
CA ASN A 301 -4.05 -19.97 3.36
C ASN A 301 -4.68 -18.86 2.49
N LEU A 302 -4.03 -18.50 1.39
CA LEU A 302 -4.52 -17.45 0.49
C LEU A 302 -5.62 -18.00 -0.42
N HIS A 303 -6.72 -17.25 -0.55
CA HIS A 303 -7.86 -17.60 -1.39
C HIS A 303 -7.84 -16.81 -2.70
N ASP A 304 -8.53 -17.32 -3.73
CA ASP A 304 -8.70 -16.61 -5.01
C ASP A 304 -10.11 -16.04 -5.10
N GLU A 305 -10.25 -14.75 -4.80
CA GLU A 305 -11.54 -14.04 -4.88
C GLU A 305 -11.96 -13.69 -6.31
N SER A 306 -11.09 -13.88 -7.30
CA SER A 306 -11.36 -13.45 -8.68
C SER A 306 -12.15 -14.46 -9.51
N MET A 307 -12.32 -15.69 -9.02
CA MET A 307 -13.00 -16.76 -9.73
C MET A 307 -14.52 -16.53 -9.74
N PRO A 308 -15.13 -16.18 -10.88
CA PRO A 308 -16.58 -15.92 -10.97
C PRO A 308 -17.36 -17.16 -10.51
N PHE A 309 -18.45 -16.96 -9.77
CA PHE A 309 -19.34 -18.03 -9.27
C PHE A 309 -18.75 -18.95 -8.20
N SER A 310 -17.55 -18.66 -7.67
CA SER A 310 -16.99 -19.44 -6.56
C SER A 310 -17.55 -19.01 -5.21
N PHE A 311 -17.87 -17.71 -5.04
CA PHE A 311 -18.38 -17.15 -3.79
C PHE A 311 -19.41 -16.05 -4.05
N ASP A 312 -20.56 -16.13 -3.37
CA ASP A 312 -21.55 -15.05 -3.31
C ASP A 312 -21.18 -13.98 -2.27
N SER A 313 -20.18 -14.26 -1.41
CA SER A 313 -19.72 -13.44 -0.28
C SER A 313 -18.20 -13.50 -0.11
N LYS A 314 -17.56 -12.39 0.29
CA LYS A 314 -16.12 -12.32 0.63
C LYS A 314 -15.79 -13.11 1.89
N PHE A 315 -14.52 -13.46 2.03
CA PHE A 315 -14.00 -14.21 3.18
C PHE A 315 -13.60 -13.31 4.36
N PRO A 316 -13.70 -13.79 5.62
CA PRO A 316 -13.25 -13.02 6.78
C PRO A 316 -11.74 -12.72 6.80
N GLU A 317 -10.93 -13.55 6.14
CA GLU A 317 -9.50 -13.35 5.87
C GLU A 317 -9.24 -12.09 5.02
N SER A 318 -7.97 -11.86 4.64
CA SER A 318 -7.65 -10.96 3.53
C SER A 318 -7.32 -11.78 2.28
N ASP A 319 -7.69 -11.26 1.12
CA ASP A 319 -7.25 -11.70 -0.21
C ASP A 319 -5.76 -11.38 -0.52
N HIS A 320 -5.06 -10.72 0.39
CA HIS A 320 -3.62 -10.52 0.36
C HIS A 320 -2.91 -11.36 1.44
N ALA A 321 -1.66 -11.75 1.16
CA ALA A 321 -0.77 -12.40 2.13
C ALA A 321 0.18 -11.38 2.74
N GLY A 322 0.40 -11.49 4.06
CA GLY A 322 1.38 -10.64 4.74
C GLY A 322 2.82 -10.96 4.30
N PHE A 323 3.60 -9.91 4.04
CA PHE A 323 5.01 -9.98 3.67
C PHE A 323 5.86 -9.47 4.82
N VAL A 324 6.82 -10.28 5.30
CA VAL A 324 7.73 -9.95 6.41
C VAL A 324 9.18 -9.96 5.96
N ALA A 325 9.96 -8.94 6.36
CA ALA A 325 11.41 -8.88 6.26
C ALA A 325 12.04 -8.86 7.67
N LYS A 326 13.17 -9.56 7.83
CA LYS A 326 13.87 -9.76 9.11
C LYS A 326 15.24 -9.13 9.04
N PHE A 327 15.63 -8.42 10.10
CA PHE A 327 16.92 -7.74 10.19
C PHE A 327 17.65 -8.06 11.49
N ASP A 328 18.93 -8.39 11.40
CA ASP A 328 19.85 -8.49 12.52
C ASP A 328 20.37 -7.10 12.86
N ALA A 329 19.88 -6.58 13.98
CA ALA A 329 20.17 -5.23 14.42
C ALA A 329 21.53 -5.10 15.16
N GLY A 330 22.40 -6.11 15.08
CA GLY A 330 23.61 -6.22 15.89
C GLY A 330 23.36 -6.93 17.21
#